data_AF-A0A414NZM0-F1
#
_entry.id   AF-A0A414NZM0-F1
#
_cell.length_a   1.000
_cell.length_b   1.000
_cell.length_c   1.000
_cell.angle_alpha   90.00
_cell.angle_beta   90.00
_cell.angle_gamma   90.00
#
_symmetry.space_group_name_H-M   'P 1'
#
loop_
_entity.id
_entity.type
_entity.pdbx_description
1 polymer ?
#
loop_
_entity_poly.entity_id
_entity_poly.type
_entity_poly.pdbx_seq_one_letter_code
_entity_poly.pdbx_strand_id
1 'polypeptide(L)'
;MASLLLRACEVTRLAAWDEEWSWVQEKIQGERKMAEHYLLCYRQELARYQQEQEQETRDWLKAVEMVTDRAGDQKTTFLRLRREAWRKHFYYRGKETWVPYVQQRYASYQAEAGGERTAWVGARTLRSWWHDLVRDVAEIHTIINNKQ
;
A
#
# COMPACT_ATOMS: atom_id res chain seq x y z
N MET A 1 -47.39 17.26 17.16
CA MET A 1 -46.00 17.36 17.66
C MET A 1 -45.18 16.07 17.52
N ALA A 2 -45.77 14.88 17.32
CA ALA A 2 -45.02 13.62 17.16
C ALA A 2 -44.14 13.52 15.87
N SER A 3 -44.51 14.22 14.79
CA SER A 3 -43.80 14.12 13.50
C SER A 3 -42.42 14.80 13.47
N LEU A 4 -42.14 15.76 14.35
CA LEU A 4 -40.85 16.47 14.38
C LEU A 4 -39.78 15.69 15.15
N LEU A 5 -40.18 14.94 16.18
CA LEU A 5 -39.27 14.11 16.99
C LEU A 5 -38.79 12.87 16.22
N LEU A 6 -39.65 12.26 15.38
CA LEU A 6 -39.26 11.17 14.49
C LEU A 6 -38.23 11.62 13.44
N ARG A 7 -38.45 12.78 12.82
CA ARG A 7 -37.48 13.36 11.87
C ARG A 7 -36.16 13.75 12.53
N ALA A 8 -36.18 14.31 13.74
CA ALA A 8 -34.96 14.62 14.47
C ALA A 8 -34.15 13.36 14.81
N CYS A 9 -34.82 12.26 15.17
CA CYS A 9 -34.18 10.98 15.49
C CYS A 9 -33.59 10.27 14.25
N GLU A 10 -34.22 10.41 13.08
CA GLU A 10 -33.67 9.92 11.81
C GLU A 10 -32.45 10.74 11.34
N VAL A 11 -32.48 12.07 11.52
CA VAL A 11 -31.36 12.96 11.17
C VAL A 11 -30.16 12.74 12.09
N THR A 12 -30.38 12.56 13.40
CA THR A 12 -29.27 12.24 14.33
C THR A 12 -28.72 10.85 14.11
N ARG A 13 -29.56 9.88 13.73
CA ARG A 13 -29.09 8.54 13.34
C ARG A 13 -28.23 8.63 12.09
N LEU A 14 -28.67 9.29 11.02
CA LEU A 14 -27.89 9.46 9.78
C LEU A 14 -26.56 10.19 10.02
N ALA A 15 -26.56 11.26 10.82
CA ALA A 15 -25.32 11.97 11.17
C ALA A 15 -24.34 11.09 11.97
N ALA A 16 -24.84 10.26 12.89
CA ALA A 16 -24.00 9.30 13.61
C ALA A 16 -23.40 8.23 12.68
N TRP A 17 -24.18 7.76 11.69
CA TRP A 17 -23.64 6.88 10.63
C TRP A 17 -22.55 7.58 9.83
N ASP A 18 -22.74 8.85 9.45
CA ASP A 18 -21.73 9.61 8.69
C ASP A 18 -20.42 9.80 9.47
N GLU A 19 -20.49 10.06 10.78
CA GLU A 19 -19.31 10.15 11.65
C GLU A 19 -18.58 8.81 11.80
N GLU A 20 -19.33 7.71 12.01
CA GLU A 20 -18.77 6.36 12.11
C GLU A 20 -18.08 5.96 10.80
N TRP A 21 -18.73 6.18 9.66
CA TRP A 21 -18.16 5.90 8.35
C TRP A 21 -16.92 6.75 8.07
N SER A 22 -16.91 8.03 8.46
CA SER A 22 -15.74 8.90 8.32
C SER A 22 -14.54 8.35 9.10
N TRP A 23 -14.75 7.97 10.37
CA TRP A 23 -13.70 7.38 11.19
C TRP A 23 -13.15 6.06 10.59
N VAL A 24 -14.04 5.20 10.07
CA VAL A 24 -13.63 3.97 9.37
C VAL A 24 -12.76 4.30 8.15
N GLN A 25 -13.15 5.29 7.35
CA GLN A 25 -12.38 5.71 6.18
C GLN A 25 -11.00 6.26 6.57
N GLU A 26 -10.92 7.07 7.61
CA GLU A 26 -9.65 7.60 8.13
C GLU A 26 -8.73 6.48 8.60
N LYS A 27 -9.26 5.50 9.34
CA LYS A 27 -8.51 4.34 9.79
C LYS A 27 -7.97 3.53 8.61
N ILE A 28 -8.82 3.23 7.62
CA ILE A 28 -8.40 2.52 6.40
C ILE A 28 -7.32 3.30 5.65
N GLN A 29 -7.46 4.63 5.53
CA GLN A 29 -6.45 5.46 4.90
C GLN A 29 -5.13 5.47 5.69
N GLY A 30 -5.19 5.47 7.01
CA GLY A 30 -4.03 5.34 7.89
C GLY A 30 -3.28 4.03 7.68
N GLU A 31 -3.98 2.90 7.75
CA GLU A 31 -3.41 1.56 7.51
C GLU A 31 -2.77 1.45 6.12
N ARG A 32 -3.42 2.03 5.10
CA ARG A 32 -2.86 2.06 3.74
C ARG A 32 -1.57 2.86 3.67
N LYS A 33 -1.51 4.03 4.31
CA LYS A 33 -0.28 4.85 4.35
C LYS A 33 0.86 4.11 5.06
N MET A 34 0.55 3.42 6.15
CA MET A 34 1.54 2.61 6.87
C MET A 34 2.02 1.44 6.02
N ALA A 35 1.10 0.72 5.36
CA ALA A 35 1.46 -0.34 4.43
C ALA A 35 2.35 0.15 3.28
N GLU A 36 2.04 1.32 2.69
CA GLU A 36 2.89 1.96 1.68
C GLU A 36 4.29 2.27 2.22
N HIS A 37 4.38 2.86 3.40
CA HIS A 37 5.64 3.18 4.07
C HIS A 37 6.50 1.93 4.26
N TYR A 38 5.96 0.89 4.90
CA TYR A 38 6.72 -0.34 5.16
C TYR A 38 7.06 -1.10 3.87
N LEU A 39 6.20 -1.07 2.85
CA LEU A 39 6.52 -1.64 1.54
C LEU A 39 7.71 -0.93 0.88
N LEU A 40 7.80 0.41 0.96
CA LEU A 40 8.87 1.19 0.33
C LEU A 40 10.16 1.18 1.16
N CYS A 41 10.04 1.25 2.48
CA CYS A 41 11.12 1.45 3.46
C CYS A 41 11.52 0.15 4.19
N TYR A 42 11.04 -1.02 3.75
CA TYR A 42 11.25 -2.31 4.43
C TYR A 42 12.67 -2.52 4.96
N ARG A 43 13.70 -2.21 4.16
CA ARG A 43 15.10 -2.41 4.61
C ARG A 43 15.52 -1.46 5.72
N GLN A 44 15.08 -0.20 5.65
CA GLN A 44 15.36 0.79 6.69
C GLN A 44 14.64 0.42 7.99
N GLU A 45 13.36 0.07 7.89
CA GLU A 45 12.54 -0.32 9.05
C GLU A 45 13.03 -1.63 9.67
N LEU A 46 13.48 -2.61 8.86
CA LEU A 46 14.08 -3.83 9.37
C LEU A 46 15.35 -3.55 10.19
N ALA A 47 16.20 -2.63 9.72
CA ALA A 47 17.39 -2.23 10.45
C ALA A 47 17.04 -1.51 11.76
N ARG A 48 16.00 -0.66 11.75
CA ARG A 48 15.49 0.02 12.95
C ARG A 48 14.91 -0.96 13.96
N TYR A 49 14.11 -1.93 13.49
CA TYR A 49 13.55 -3.00 14.33
C TYR A 49 14.64 -3.80 15.03
N GLN A 50 15.73 -4.14 14.34
CA GLN A 50 16.86 -4.86 14.93
C GLN A 50 17.51 -4.09 16.10
N GLN A 51 17.35 -2.76 16.15
CA GLN A 51 17.88 -1.90 17.21
C GLN A 51 16.85 -1.67 18.32
N GLU A 52 15.63 -1.29 17.97
CA GLU A 52 14.61 -0.81 18.91
C GLU A 52 13.63 -1.91 19.39
N GLN A 53 13.52 -3.02 18.65
CA GLN A 53 12.64 -4.16 18.91
C GLN A 53 11.17 -3.83 19.20
N GLU A 54 10.66 -2.79 18.55
CA GLU A 54 9.25 -2.39 18.68
C GLU A 54 8.31 -3.43 18.05
N GLN A 55 7.28 -3.84 18.81
CA GLN A 55 6.36 -4.90 18.41
C GLN A 55 5.47 -4.49 17.23
N GLU A 56 4.98 -3.25 17.19
CA GLU A 56 4.20 -2.74 16.05
C GLU A 56 5.03 -2.79 14.75
N THR A 57 6.27 -2.32 14.82
CA THR A 57 7.23 -2.40 13.70
C THR A 57 7.46 -3.84 13.25
N ARG A 58 7.60 -4.78 14.19
CA ARG A 58 7.72 -6.21 13.89
C ARG A 58 6.52 -6.75 13.11
N ASP A 59 5.31 -6.40 13.52
CA ASP A 59 4.07 -6.91 12.93
C ASP A 59 3.87 -6.39 11.50
N TRP A 60 4.20 -5.12 11.26
CA TRP A 60 4.25 -4.55 9.91
C TRP A 60 5.30 -5.21 9.01
N LEU A 61 6.53 -5.41 9.52
CA LEU A 61 7.59 -6.08 8.76
C LEU A 61 7.19 -7.51 8.40
N LYS A 62 6.59 -8.24 9.34
CA LYS A 62 6.07 -9.59 9.12
C LYS A 62 4.95 -9.60 8.06
N ALA A 63 4.03 -8.63 8.10
CA ALA A 63 2.99 -8.51 7.08
C ALA A 63 3.59 -8.28 5.69
N VAL A 64 4.59 -7.41 5.58
CA VAL A 64 5.31 -7.18 4.32
C VAL A 64 5.99 -8.44 3.83
N GLU A 65 6.73 -9.16 4.68
CA GLU A 65 7.38 -10.43 4.35
C GLU A 65 6.39 -11.45 3.79
N MET A 66 5.28 -11.67 4.51
CA MET A 66 4.24 -12.61 4.09
C MET A 66 3.63 -12.28 2.73
N VAL A 67 3.42 -10.99 2.42
CA VAL A 67 2.92 -10.57 1.10
C VAL A 67 4.00 -10.73 0.03
N THR A 68 5.24 -10.35 0.31
CA THR A 68 6.31 -10.42 -0.70
C THR A 68 6.71 -11.85 -1.03
N ASP A 69 6.68 -12.77 -0.07
CA ASP A 69 7.00 -14.18 -0.28
C ASP A 69 5.95 -14.89 -1.15
N ARG A 70 4.71 -14.39 -1.12
CA ARG A 70 3.59 -14.89 -1.94
C ARG A 70 3.46 -14.15 -3.28
N ALA A 71 4.20 -13.06 -3.46
CA ALA A 71 4.14 -12.27 -4.68
C ALA A 71 4.82 -13.04 -5.82
N GLY A 72 4.09 -13.24 -6.92
CA GLY A 72 4.69 -13.82 -8.12
C GLY A 72 5.80 -12.94 -8.71
N ASP A 73 6.68 -13.54 -9.52
CA ASP A 73 7.91 -12.94 -10.05
C ASP A 73 7.72 -11.54 -10.65
N GLN A 74 6.58 -11.31 -11.31
CA GLN A 74 6.24 -10.01 -11.89
C GLN A 74 6.07 -8.92 -10.82
N LYS A 75 5.28 -9.20 -9.76
CA LYS A 75 5.03 -8.28 -8.65
C LYS A 75 6.28 -8.07 -7.80
N THR A 76 7.10 -9.10 -7.63
CA THR A 76 8.40 -9.02 -6.94
C THR A 76 9.37 -8.11 -7.70
N THR A 77 9.51 -8.31 -9.01
CA THR A 77 10.31 -7.43 -9.88
C THR A 77 9.81 -5.99 -9.86
N PHE A 78 8.49 -5.82 -9.98
CA PHE A 78 7.82 -4.52 -9.87
C PHE A 78 8.16 -3.81 -8.55
N LEU A 79 7.99 -4.48 -7.41
CA LEU A 79 8.24 -3.90 -6.09
C LEU A 79 9.70 -3.47 -5.93
N ARG A 80 10.65 -4.26 -6.44
CA ARG A 80 12.07 -3.89 -6.47
C ARG A 80 12.30 -2.56 -7.20
N LEU A 81 11.72 -2.41 -8.39
CA LEU A 81 11.85 -1.19 -9.19
C LEU A 81 11.13 0.01 -8.57
N ARG A 82 9.97 -0.23 -7.93
CA ARG A 82 9.22 0.80 -7.20
C ARG A 82 10.02 1.35 -6.02
N ARG A 83 10.67 0.47 -5.24
CA ARG A 83 11.61 0.85 -4.16
C ARG A 83 12.81 1.61 -4.69
N GLU A 84 13.32 1.25 -5.87
CA GLU A 84 14.39 2.01 -6.52
C GLU A 84 13.95 3.42 -6.91
N ALA A 85 12.76 3.57 -7.50
CA ALA A 85 12.18 4.86 -7.85
C ALA A 85 12.00 5.77 -6.64
N TRP A 86 11.54 5.20 -5.51
CA TRP A 86 11.36 5.93 -4.25
C TRP A 86 12.69 6.44 -3.70
N ARG A 87 13.73 5.59 -3.66
CA ARG A 87 15.08 5.98 -3.18
C ARG A 87 15.73 7.08 -4.03
N LYS A 88 15.44 7.11 -5.34
CA LYS A 88 15.92 8.15 -6.25
C LYS A 88 15.11 9.44 -6.17
N HIS A 89 14.07 9.48 -5.32
CA HIS A 89 13.11 10.57 -5.23
C HIS A 89 12.62 11.01 -6.61
N PHE A 90 12.14 10.05 -7.41
CA PHE A 90 11.74 10.32 -8.80
C PHE A 90 10.40 11.08 -8.86
N TYR A 91 10.49 12.40 -8.71
CA TYR A 91 9.40 13.36 -8.80
C TYR A 91 9.55 14.24 -10.05
N TYR A 92 8.43 14.55 -10.70
CA TYR A 92 8.37 15.53 -11.79
C TYR A 92 7.30 16.57 -11.48
N ARG A 93 7.68 17.86 -11.47
CA ARG A 93 6.81 18.99 -11.09
C ARG A 93 6.08 18.76 -9.75
N GLY A 94 6.79 18.20 -8.76
CA GLY A 94 6.23 17.91 -7.42
C GLY A 94 5.25 16.75 -7.36
N LYS A 95 5.00 16.04 -8.47
CA LYS A 95 4.16 14.83 -8.50
C LYS A 95 5.03 13.59 -8.55
N GLU A 96 4.65 12.58 -7.78
CA GLU A 96 5.33 11.29 -7.80
C GLU A 96 5.13 10.63 -9.18
N THR A 97 6.22 10.54 -9.94
CA THR A 97 6.23 10.01 -11.32
C THR A 97 6.92 8.67 -11.40
N TRP A 98 6.78 7.85 -10.36
CA TRP A 98 7.40 6.52 -10.33
C TRP A 98 6.92 5.62 -11.50
N VAL A 99 5.71 5.82 -12.02
CA VAL A 99 5.14 4.99 -13.09
C VAL A 99 6.00 5.00 -14.36
N PRO A 100 6.29 6.15 -15.01
CA PRO A 100 7.22 6.21 -16.14
C PRO A 100 8.58 5.55 -15.87
N TYR A 101 9.15 5.80 -14.70
CA TYR A 101 10.43 5.21 -14.29
C TYR A 101 10.36 3.69 -14.27
N VAL A 102 9.34 3.14 -13.61
CA VAL A 102 9.16 1.69 -13.48
C VAL A 102 8.85 1.07 -14.84
N GLN A 103 8.03 1.69 -15.69
CA GLN A 103 7.75 1.18 -17.05
C GLN A 103 9.04 1.03 -17.86
N GLN A 104 9.86 2.09 -17.90
CA GLN A 104 11.13 2.07 -18.63
C GLN A 104 12.06 0.97 -18.11
N ARG A 105 12.24 0.89 -16.79
CA ARG A 105 13.15 -0.10 -16.17
C ARG A 105 12.64 -1.54 -16.30
N TYR A 106 11.33 -1.74 -16.21
CA TYR A 106 10.72 -3.06 -16.34
C TYR A 106 10.86 -3.60 -17.77
N ALA A 107 10.68 -2.75 -18.79
CA ALA A 107 10.94 -3.11 -20.18
C ALA A 107 12.41 -3.49 -20.43
N SER A 108 13.36 -2.72 -19.86
CA SER A 108 14.79 -3.07 -19.93
C SER A 108 15.08 -4.43 -19.29
N TYR A 109 14.52 -4.70 -18.11
CA TYR A 109 14.71 -5.96 -17.40
C TYR A 109 14.18 -7.17 -18.19
N GLN A 110 13.03 -7.04 -18.84
CA GLN A 110 12.49 -8.10 -19.68
C GLN A 110 13.32 -8.34 -20.95
N ALA A 111 13.82 -7.27 -21.57
CA ALA A 111 14.70 -7.38 -22.73
C ALA A 111 16.03 -8.07 -22.38
N GLU A 112 16.59 -7.78 -21.21
CA GLU A 112 17.81 -8.43 -20.69
C GLU A 112 17.59 -9.93 -20.39
N ALA A 113 16.39 -10.31 -19.96
CA ALA A 113 16.00 -11.70 -19.68
C ALA A 113 15.69 -12.52 -20.94
N GLY A 114 15.92 -11.98 -22.14
CA GLY A 114 15.60 -12.65 -23.41
C GLY A 114 14.12 -12.58 -23.81
N GLY A 115 13.33 -11.76 -23.11
CA GLY A 115 11.94 -11.47 -23.47
C GLY A 115 11.85 -10.57 -24.70
N GLU A 116 10.69 -10.58 -25.35
CA GLU A 116 10.41 -9.70 -26.48
C GLU A 116 10.51 -8.23 -26.03
N ARG A 117 11.24 -7.39 -26.78
CA ARG A 117 11.46 -5.94 -26.47
C ARG A 117 10.17 -5.13 -26.27
N THR A 118 9.03 -5.71 -26.61
CA THR A 118 7.69 -5.11 -26.66
C THR A 118 6.81 -5.43 -25.45
N ALA A 119 7.31 -6.14 -24.43
CA ALA A 119 6.54 -6.43 -23.22
C ALA A 119 6.38 -5.20 -22.31
N TRP A 120 5.65 -4.21 -22.84
CA TRP A 120 5.33 -2.97 -22.18
C TRP A 120 4.23 -3.21 -21.13
N VAL A 121 4.54 -2.96 -19.86
CA VAL A 121 3.52 -3.00 -18.81
C VAL A 121 2.78 -1.66 -18.78
N GLY A 122 1.46 -1.73 -18.92
CA GLY A 122 0.58 -0.56 -18.85
C GLY A 122 0.61 0.11 -17.47
N ALA A 123 0.50 1.45 -17.46
CA ALA A 123 0.44 2.24 -16.23
C ALA A 123 -0.69 1.78 -15.28
N ARG A 124 -1.83 1.36 -15.86
CA ARG A 124 -2.97 0.81 -15.10
C ARG A 124 -2.59 -0.46 -14.35
N THR A 125 -1.86 -1.36 -15.00
CA THR A 125 -1.38 -2.61 -14.40
C THR A 125 -0.42 -2.34 -13.25
N LEU A 126 0.55 -1.44 -13.43
CA LEU A 126 1.47 -1.06 -12.35
C LEU A 126 0.74 -0.45 -11.15
N ARG A 127 -0.22 0.44 -11.38
CA ARG A 127 -1.05 1.01 -10.31
C ARG A 127 -1.90 -0.05 -9.62
N SER A 128 -2.44 -1.01 -10.38
CA SER A 128 -3.20 -2.14 -9.82
C SER A 128 -2.31 -3.02 -8.95
N TRP A 129 -1.11 -3.37 -9.42
CA TRP A 129 -0.16 -4.16 -8.62
C TRP A 129 0.26 -3.43 -7.35
N TRP A 130 0.49 -2.11 -7.41
CA TRP A 130 0.74 -1.31 -6.22
C TRP A 130 -0.44 -1.35 -5.25
N HIS A 131 -1.65 -1.11 -5.77
CA HIS A 131 -2.86 -1.13 -4.97
C HIS A 131 -3.08 -2.48 -4.29
N ASP A 132 -2.90 -3.59 -5.02
CA ASP A 132 -3.02 -4.94 -4.47
C ASP A 132 -2.02 -5.16 -3.34
N LEU A 133 -0.73 -4.87 -3.56
CA LEU A 133 0.30 -5.08 -2.54
C LEU A 133 0.00 -4.28 -1.26
N VAL A 134 -0.37 -3.01 -1.40
CA VAL A 134 -0.71 -2.14 -0.25
C VAL A 134 -1.93 -2.66 0.50
N ARG A 135 -2.99 -3.04 -0.23
CA ARG A 135 -4.19 -3.62 0.38
C ARG A 135 -3.86 -4.91 1.11
N ASP A 136 -3.15 -5.82 0.46
CA ASP A 136 -2.84 -7.15 1.00
C ASP A 136 -1.96 -7.04 2.27
N VAL A 137 -1.02 -6.08 2.31
CA VAL A 137 -0.20 -5.81 3.51
C VAL A 137 -1.05 -5.27 4.66
N ALA A 138 -1.91 -4.27 4.41
CA ALA A 138 -2.79 -3.71 5.43
C ALA A 138 -3.77 -4.77 6.00
N GLU A 139 -4.29 -5.64 5.12
CA GLU A 139 -5.15 -6.74 5.52
C GLU A 139 -4.42 -7.76 6.39
N ILE A 140 -3.23 -8.22 5.96
CA ILE A 140 -2.43 -9.16 6.75
C ILE A 140 -2.02 -8.55 8.09
N HIS A 141 -1.62 -7.27 8.13
CA HIS A 141 -1.31 -6.57 9.39
C HIS A 141 -2.52 -6.56 10.34
N THR A 142 -3.71 -6.21 9.83
CA THR A 142 -4.96 -6.26 10.62
C THR A 142 -5.23 -7.66 11.16
N ILE A 143 -4.99 -8.71 10.36
CA ILE A 143 -5.14 -10.10 10.79
C ILE A 143 -4.12 -10.48 11.87
N ILE A 144 -2.87 -9.99 11.78
CA ILE A 144 -1.84 -10.23 12.79
C ILE A 144 -2.24 -9.58 14.12
N ASN A 145 -2.67 -8.32 14.10
CA ASN A 145 -3.05 -7.59 15.29
C ASN A 145 -4.30 -8.16 15.97
N ASN A 146 -5.29 -8.63 15.19
CA ASN A 146 -6.50 -9.23 15.75
C ASN A 146 -6.31 -10.65 16.32
N LYS A 147 -5.14 -11.27 16.10
CA LYS A 147 -4.81 -12.62 16.60
C LYS A 147 -3.94 -12.63 17.86
N GLN A 148 -3.46 -11.46 18.28
CA GLN A 148 -2.76 -11.26 19.56
C GLN A 148 -3.77 -11.01 20.68
#